data_AF-A0A127BAY2-F1
#
_entry.id   AF-A0A127BAY2-F1
#
_cell.length_a   1.000
_cell.length_b   1.000
_cell.length_c   1.000
_cell.angle_alpha   90.00
_cell.angle_beta   90.00
_cell.angle_gamma   90.00
#
_symmetry.space_group_name_H-M   'P 1'
#
loop_
_entity.id
_entity.type
_entity.pdbx_description
1 polymer ?
#
loop_
_entity_poly.entity_id
_entity_poly.type
_entity_poly.pdbx_seq_one_letter_code
_entity_poly.pdbx_strand_id
1 'polypeptide(L)' 'MERIIETVLSIEELEEIKDKVGANVEIVLVGRREGKIPLNVILIKGSSEEVRKFLDRLKLARAGG' A
#
# COMPACT_ATOMS: atom_id res chain seq x y z
N MET A 1 -0.66 11.56 -9.05
CA MET A 1 -1.85 11.19 -8.27
C MET A 1 -1.41 10.78 -6.88
N GLU A 2 -2.21 11.11 -5.87
CA GLU A 2 -1.98 10.71 -4.49
C GLU A 2 -3.19 9.94 -3.95
N ARG A 3 -2.94 8.92 -3.14
CA ARG A 3 -3.97 8.06 -2.56
C ARG A 3 -3.57 7.65 -1.14
N ILE A 4 -4.42 7.94 -0.17
CA ILE A 4 -4.26 7.48 1.20
C ILE A 4 -5.07 6.21 1.38
N ILE A 5 -4.46 5.18 1.97
CA ILE A 5 -5.14 3.93 2.33
C ILE A 5 -4.79 3.49 3.75
N GLU A 6 -5.69 2.72 4.34
CA GLU A 6 -5.48 2.04 5.62
C GLU A 6 -5.18 0.55 5.38
N THR A 7 -4.13 0.04 6.00
CA THR A 7 -3.69 -1.35 5.82
C THR A 7 -3.09 -1.97 7.06
N VAL A 8 -3.33 -3.25 7.26
CA VAL A 8 -2.63 -4.05 8.28
C VAL A 8 -1.17 -4.31 7.90
N LEU A 9 -0.86 -4.20 6.60
CA LEU A 9 0.47 -4.48 6.05
C LEU A 9 1.49 -3.45 6.50
N SER A 10 2.69 -3.91 6.81
CA SER A 10 3.82 -3.05 7.17
C SER A 10 4.43 -2.37 5.95
N ILE A 11 5.25 -1.33 6.15
CA ILE A 11 5.99 -0.68 5.05
C ILE A 11 6.82 -1.72 4.29
N GLU A 12 7.50 -2.64 4.99
CA GLU A 12 8.32 -3.69 4.38
C GLU A 12 7.50 -4.56 3.41
N GLU A 13 6.31 -5.03 3.82
CA GLU A 13 5.43 -5.82 2.96
C GLU A 13 4.94 -5.03 1.74
N LEU A 14 4.67 -3.73 1.93
CA LEU A 14 4.27 -2.83 0.85
C LEU A 14 5.41 -2.62 -0.15
N GLU A 15 6.65 -2.49 0.33
CA GLU A 15 7.84 -2.41 -0.51
C GLU A 15 8.10 -3.72 -1.27
N GLU A 16 7.91 -4.88 -0.63
CA GLU A 16 7.98 -6.17 -1.32
C GLU A 16 6.93 -6.30 -2.44
N ILE A 17 5.70 -5.84 -2.21
CA ILE A 17 4.66 -5.83 -3.23
C ILE A 17 5.03 -4.87 -4.36
N LYS A 18 5.56 -3.69 -4.02
CA LYS A 18 6.04 -2.70 -4.98
C LYS A 18 7.13 -3.30 -5.88
N ASP A 19 8.11 -3.98 -5.29
CA ASP A 19 9.22 -4.64 -5.98
C ASP A 19 8.72 -5.78 -6.89
N LYS A 20 7.87 -6.68 -6.36
CA LYS A 20 7.28 -7.79 -7.13
C LYS A 20 6.47 -7.34 -8.34
N VAL A 21 5.83 -6.18 -8.27
CA VAL A 21 5.00 -5.62 -9.35
C VAL A 21 5.80 -4.70 -10.28
N GLY A 22 7.00 -4.27 -9.84
CA GLY A 22 7.78 -3.23 -10.51
C GLY A 22 6.97 -1.94 -10.66
N ALA A 23 6.25 -1.53 -9.62
CA ALA A 23 5.48 -0.28 -9.63
C ALA A 23 6.35 0.87 -9.12
N ASN A 24 6.49 1.95 -9.89
CA ASN A 24 7.20 3.15 -9.47
C ASN A 24 6.27 4.08 -8.67
N VAL A 25 5.89 3.63 -7.48
CA VAL A 25 5.13 4.42 -6.51
C VAL A 25 5.99 4.74 -5.29
N GLU A 26 5.80 5.94 -4.75
CA GLU A 26 6.34 6.34 -3.46
C GLU A 26 5.32 6.01 -2.37
N ILE A 27 5.77 5.33 -1.31
CA ILE A 27 4.94 4.89 -0.20
C ILE A 27 5.46 5.57 1.06
N VAL A 28 4.59 6.32 1.74
CA VAL A 28 4.94 7.07 2.95
C VAL A 28 3.99 6.67 4.06
N LEU A 29 4.51 6.24 5.22
CA LEU A 29 3.69 6.04 6.41
C LEU A 29 3.31 7.39 7.00
N VAL A 30 2.01 7.70 6.93
CA VAL A 30 1.45 8.96 7.46
C VAL A 30 1.01 8.81 8.90
N GLY A 31 0.78 7.58 9.37
CA GLY A 31 0.51 7.32 10.78
C GLY A 31 0.05 5.89 11.03
N ARG A 32 -0.33 5.63 12.28
CA ARG A 32 -1.00 4.40 12.69
C ARG A 32 -2.32 4.77 13.34
N ARG A 33 -3.36 4.03 12.98
CA ARG A 33 -4.65 4.07 13.64
C ARG A 33 -4.71 2.93 14.64
N GLU A 34 -4.75 3.29 15.92
CA GLU A 34 -4.99 2.34 16.99
C GLU A 34 -6.48 2.00 17.05
N GLY A 35 -6.76 0.70 17.01
CA GLY A 35 -8.10 0.11 17.10
C GLY A 35 -7.95 -1.33 17.59
N LYS A 36 -9.01 -2.16 17.47
CA LYS A 36 -8.89 -3.59 17.82
C LYS A 36 -7.80 -4.32 17.02
N ILE A 37 -7.51 -3.84 15.80
CA ILE A 37 -6.40 -4.26 14.96
C ILE A 37 -5.67 -2.98 14.53
N PRO A 38 -4.36 -2.87 14.76
CA PRO A 38 -3.60 -1.69 14.36
C PRO A 38 -3.55 -1.60 12.83
N LEU A 39 -3.91 -0.44 12.29
CA LEU A 39 -3.85 -0.16 10.86
C LEU A 39 -2.80 0.92 10.58
N ASN A 40 -1.90 0.63 9.66
CA ASN A 40 -0.99 1.60 9.07
C ASN A 40 -1.77 2.47 8.08
N VAL A 41 -1.70 3.78 8.28
CA VAL A 41 -2.19 4.77 7.32
C VAL A 41 -1.01 5.12 6.44
N ILE A 42 -1.13 4.82 5.14
CA ILE A 42 -0.07 5.07 4.16
C ILE A 42 -0.56 5.98 3.04
N LEU A 43 0.34 6.83 2.57
CA LEU A 43 0.16 7.71 1.43
C LEU A 43 0.96 7.12 0.26
N ILE A 44 0.27 6.86 -0.84
CA ILE A 44 0.84 6.37 -2.08
C ILE A 44 0.84 7.52 -3.07
N LYS A 45 2.01 7.85 -3.61
CA LYS A 45 2.18 8.86 -4.67
C LYS A 45 2.75 8.22 -5.92
N GLY A 46 2.24 8.62 -7.06
CA GLY A 46 2.74 8.15 -8.35
C GLY A 46 1.82 8.53 -9.50
N SER A 47 2.10 8.00 -10.68
CA SER A 47 1.19 8.11 -11.83
C SER A 47 -0.09 7.31 -11.57
N SER A 48 -1.21 7.74 -12.15
CA SER A 48 -2.51 7.08 -11.96
C SER A 48 -2.47 5.60 -12.36
N GLU A 49 -1.71 5.24 -13.40
CA GLU A 49 -1.50 3.86 -13.83
C GLU A 49 -0.71 3.02 -12.81
N GLU A 50 0.40 3.56 -12.30
CA GLU A 50 1.27 2.88 -11.33
C GLU A 50 0.55 2.67 -9.99
N VAL A 51 -0.16 3.69 -9.51
CA VAL A 51 -0.97 3.61 -8.30
C VAL A 51 -2.06 2.55 -8.47
N ARG A 52 -2.72 2.51 -9.63
CA ARG A 52 -3.76 1.51 -9.91
C ARG A 52 -3.17 0.10 -9.96
N LYS A 53 -2.05 -0.10 -10.66
CA LYS A 53 -1.33 -1.39 -10.76
C LYS A 53 -0.94 -1.90 -9.37
N PHE A 54 -0.40 -1.02 -8.53
CA PHE A 54 -0.06 -1.34 -7.14
C PHE A 54 -1.28 -1.73 -6.32
N LEU A 55 -2.36 -0.96 -6.38
CA LEU A 55 -3.60 -1.22 -5.63
C LEU A 55 -4.28 -2.53 -6.07
N ASP A 56 -4.29 -2.84 -7.36
CA ASP A 56 -4.81 -4.11 -7.87
C ASP A 56 -4.04 -5.30 -7.29
N ARG A 57 -2.70 -5.21 -7.24
CA ARG A 57 -1.90 -6.26 -6.60
C ARG A 57 -2.12 -6.32 -5.10
N LEU A 58 -2.21 -5.18 -4.43
CA LEU A 58 -2.44 -5.11 -2.99
C LEU A 58 -3.74 -5.82 -2.60
N LYS A 59 -4.80 -5.68 -3.40
CA LYS A 59 -6.06 -6.42 -3.21
C LYS A 59 -5.89 -7.92 -3.34
N LEU A 60 -5.13 -8.39 -4.34
CA LEU A 60 -4.86 -9.82 -4.52
C LEU A 60 -4.04 -10.41 -3.37
N ALA A 61 -3.05 -9.67 -2.87
CA ALA A 61 -2.25 -10.08 -1.72
C ALA A 61 -3.11 -10.23 -0.44
N ARG A 62 -4.13 -9.38 -0.26
CA ARG A 62 -5.09 -9.50 0.85
C ARG A 62 -6.09 -10.64 0.70
N ALA A 63 -6.44 -11.03 -0.52
CA ALA A 63 -7.44 -12.07 -0.79
C ALA A 63 -6.87 -13.51 -0.72
N GLY A 64 -5.55 -13.66 -0.66
CA GLY A 64 -4.86 -14.95 -0.64
C GLY A 64 -4.46 -15.45 0.76
N GLY A 65 -5.15 -14.98 1.81
CA GLY A 65 -5.00 -15.49 3.18
C GLY A 65 -5.91 -16.67 3.46
#